data_AF-A0A3D2JHA8-F1
#
_entry.id   AF-A0A3D2JHA8-F1
#
_cell.length_a   1.000
_cell.length_b   1.000
_cell.length_c   1.000
_cell.angle_alpha   90.00
_cell.angle_beta   90.00
_cell.angle_gamma   90.00
#
_symmetry.space_group_name_H-M   'P 1'
#
loop_
_entity.id
_entity.type
_entity.pdbx_description
1 polymer ?
#
loop_
_entity_poly.entity_id
_entity_poly.type
_entity_poly.pdbx_seq_one_letter_code
_entity_poly.pdbx_strand_id
1 'polypeptide(L)' 'LNEGQQATPEEIREFCQGQIAHYKIPRYIKFVDAFPMTVTGKIQKFQMRQQSTDELGLQGAASMKTA' A
#
# COMPACT_ATOMS: atom_id res chain seq x y z
N LEU A 1 11.06 1.79 12.64
CA LEU A 1 12.40 1.63 12.07
C LEU A 1 13.21 2.81 12.54
N ASN A 2 14.34 2.55 13.18
CA ASN A 2 15.26 3.61 13.56
C ASN A 2 15.99 4.12 12.31
N GLU A 3 16.64 5.27 12.41
CA GLU A 3 17.47 5.81 11.33
C GLU A 3 18.48 4.76 10.85
N GLY A 4 18.52 4.53 9.53
CA GLY A 4 19.38 3.52 8.90
C GLY A 4 18.78 2.11 8.82
N GLN A 5 17.63 1.85 9.43
CA GLN A 5 16.94 0.56 9.29
C GLN A 5 16.03 0.55 8.06
N GLN A 6 16.14 -0.51 7.26
CA GLN A 6 15.25 -0.80 6.15
C GLN A 6 14.38 -1.99 6.50
N ALA A 7 13.18 -2.04 5.95
CA ALA A 7 12.33 -3.21 6.01
C ALA A 7 12.13 -3.78 4.61
N THR A 8 12.02 -5.09 4.53
CA THR A 8 11.67 -5.82 3.33
C THR A 8 10.15 -6.05 3.27
N PRO A 9 9.58 -6.25 2.07
CA PRO A 9 8.17 -6.65 1.93
C PRO A 9 7.84 -7.92 2.73
N GLU A 10 8.77 -8.87 2.80
CA GLU A 10 8.65 -10.14 3.50
C GLU A 10 8.52 -9.92 5.01
N GLU A 11 9.40 -9.10 5.60
CA GLU A 11 9.35 -8.75 7.03
C GLU A 11 8.02 -8.06 7.38
N ILE A 12 7.49 -7.20 6.51
CA ILE A 12 6.19 -6.54 6.72
C ILE A 12 5.06 -7.59 6.69
N ARG A 13 5.12 -8.55 5.76
CA ARG A 13 4.12 -9.61 5.65
C ARG A 13 4.15 -10.52 6.88
N GLU A 14 5.33 -10.94 7.29
CA GLU A 14 5.55 -11.76 8.49
C GLU A 14 5.11 -11.03 9.76
N PHE A 15 5.39 -9.72 9.85
CA PHE A 15 4.90 -8.90 10.95
C PHE A 15 3.37 -8.87 11.02
N CYS A 16 2.67 -8.79 9.88
CA CYS A 16 1.22 -8.86 9.86
C CYS A 16 0.68 -10.26 10.20
N GLN A 17 1.45 -11.32 9.96
CA GLN A 17 1.05 -12.69 10.25
C GLN A 17 0.88 -12.89 11.76
N GLY A 18 -0.31 -13.37 12.16
CA GLY A 18 -0.66 -13.56 13.58
C GLY A 18 -1.17 -12.29 14.29
N GLN A 19 -0.96 -11.08 13.72
CA GLN A 19 -1.55 -9.84 14.25
C GLN A 19 -2.91 -9.50 13.64
N ILE A 20 -3.11 -9.88 12.37
CA ILE A 20 -4.38 -9.67 11.66
C ILE A 20 -4.81 -10.96 10.98
N ALA A 21 -6.11 -11.04 10.66
CA ALA A 21 -6.64 -12.16 9.88
C ALA A 21 -5.92 -12.28 8.54
N HIS A 22 -5.66 -13.51 8.09
CA HIS A 22 -4.86 -13.80 6.88
C HIS A 22 -5.30 -13.01 5.63
N TYR A 23 -6.61 -12.83 5.43
CA TYR A 23 -7.14 -12.08 4.28
C TYR A 23 -6.88 -10.57 4.33
N LYS A 24 -6.46 -10.02 5.47
CA LYS A 24 -6.07 -8.60 5.64
C LYS A 24 -4.57 -8.38 5.44
N ILE A 25 -3.78 -9.44 5.29
CA ILE A 25 -2.35 -9.34 5.03
C ILE A 25 -2.14 -8.73 3.64
N PRO A 26 -1.33 -7.65 3.50
CA PRO A 26 -1.11 -7.02 2.22
C PRO A 26 -0.50 -7.98 1.19
N ARG A 27 -1.07 -8.02 -0.02
CA ARG A 27 -0.51 -8.80 -1.13
C ARG A 27 0.64 -8.07 -1.83
N TYR A 28 0.49 -6.76 -1.98
CA TYR A 28 1.45 -5.88 -2.64
C TYR A 28 1.93 -4.82 -1.66
N ILE A 29 3.24 -4.65 -1.60
CA ILE A 29 3.90 -3.65 -0.74
C ILE A 29 4.87 -2.89 -1.65
N LYS A 30 4.71 -1.58 -1.71
CA LYS A 30 5.57 -0.68 -2.47
C LYS A 30 6.14 0.36 -1.53
N PHE A 31 7.47 0.43 -1.45
CA PHE A 31 8.15 1.52 -0.78
C PHE A 31 8.25 2.70 -1.74
N VAL A 32 8.03 3.91 -1.21
CA VAL A 32 8.08 5.16 -1.96
C VAL A 32 8.81 6.20 -1.12
N ASP A 33 9.56 7.08 -1.78
CA ASP A 33 10.28 8.16 -1.09
C ASP A 33 9.33 9.25 -0.61
N ALA A 34 8.21 9.44 -1.31
CA ALA A 34 7.19 10.43 -0.97
C ALA A 34 5.79 9.98 -1.41
N PHE A 35 4.78 10.43 -0.66
CA PHE A 35 3.38 10.29 -1.06
C PHE A 35 2.93 11.47 -1.93
N PRO A 36 1.96 11.27 -2.84
CA PRO A 36 1.30 12.39 -3.49
C PRO A 36 0.53 13.20 -2.44
N MET A 37 0.83 14.50 -2.36
CA MET A 37 0.25 15.41 -1.39
C MET A 37 -0.36 16.63 -2.05
N THR A 38 -1.35 17.24 -1.40
CA THR A 38 -1.85 18.57 -1.78
C THR A 38 -0.79 19.64 -1.50
N VAL A 39 -1.01 20.84 -2.04
CA VAL A 39 -0.21 22.03 -1.70
C VAL A 39 -0.15 22.31 -0.19
N THR A 40 -1.19 21.89 0.53
CA THR A 40 -1.29 22.00 2.00
C THR A 40 -0.78 20.76 2.75
N GLY A 41 -0.13 19.81 2.07
CA GLY A 41 0.48 18.61 2.68
C GLY A 41 -0.47 17.45 2.99
N LYS A 42 -1.72 17.48 2.54
CA LYS A 42 -2.67 16.37 2.76
C LYS A 42 -2.40 15.24 1.76
N ILE A 43 -2.33 14.00 2.25
CA ILE A 43 -2.14 12.81 1.40
C ILE A 43 -3.32 12.63 0.45
N GLN A 44 -3.02 12.50 -0.84
CA GLN A 44 -4.01 12.27 -1.90
C GLN A 44 -4.22 10.77 -2.15
N LYS A 45 -4.95 10.12 -1.23
CA LYS A 45 -5.22 8.67 -1.28
C LYS A 45 -5.83 8.19 -2.61
N PHE A 46 -6.58 9.04 -3.31
CA PHE A 46 -7.18 8.68 -4.60
C PHE A 46 -6.10 8.51 -5.69
N GLN A 47 -5.08 9.37 -5.72
CA GLN A 47 -3.96 9.25 -6.66
C GLN A 47 -3.14 8.01 -6.36
N MET A 48 -2.89 7.72 -5.08
CA MET A 48 -2.20 6.49 -4.67
C MET A 48 -2.94 5.25 -5.19
N ARG A 49 -4.27 5.19 -5.03
CA ARG A 49 -5.07 4.08 -5.54
C ARG A 49 -4.99 3.96 -7.06
N GLN A 50 -5.07 5.08 -7.78
CA GLN A 50 -4.97 5.09 -9.24
C GLN A 50 -3.60 4.56 -9.69
N GLN A 51 -2.52 5.13 -9.15
CA GLN A 51 -1.15 4.72 -9.45
C GLN A 51 -0.91 3.24 -9.18
N SER A 52 -1.31 2.75 -8.00
CA SER A 52 -1.18 1.32 -7.66
C SER A 52 -2.02 0.42 -8.57
N THR A 53 -3.21 0.86 -8.96
CA THR A 53 -4.09 0.09 -9.85
C THR A 53 -3.47 -0.01 -11.25
N ASP A 54 -2.93 1.09 -11.75
CA ASP A 54 -2.31 1.16 -13.08
C ASP A 54 -1.02 0.35 -13.13
N GLU A 55 -0.14 0.51 -12.14
CA GLU A 55 1.14 -0.20 -12.06
C GLU A 55 0.97 -1.72 -11.91
N LEU A 56 -0.04 -2.17 -11.16
CA LEU A 56 -0.29 -3.59 -10.89
C LEU A 56 -1.27 -4.23 -11.87
N GLY A 57 -1.80 -3.49 -12.84
CA GLY A 57 -2.80 -4.00 -13.79
C GLY A 57 -4.11 -4.46 -13.14
N LEU A 58 -4.52 -3.79 -12.04
CA LEU A 58 -5.65 -4.21 -11.21
C LEU A 58 -6.97 -3.50 -11.56
N GLN A 59 -7.11 -2.98 -12.78
CA GLN A 59 -8.29 -2.18 -13.18
C GLN A 59 -9.60 -2.97 -13.00
N GLY A 60 -9.57 -4.28 -13.30
CA GLY A 60 -10.71 -5.17 -13.08
C GLY A 60 -11.12 -5.24 -11.61
N ALA A 61 -10.16 -5.40 -10.69
CA ALA A 61 -10.43 -5.45 -9.26
C ALA A 61 -10.88 -4.09 -8.69
N ALA A 62 -10.29 -2.99 -9.17
CA ALA A 62 -10.66 -1.64 -8.73
C ALA A 62 -12.08 -1.23 -9.17
N SER A 63 -12.58 -1.82 -10.26
CA SER A 63 -13.94 -1.56 -10.78
C SER A 63 -15.04 -2.38 -10.11
N MET A 64 -14.71 -3.36 -9.25
CA MET A 64 -15.70 -4.14 -8.51
C MET A 64 -16.38 -3.28 -7.44
N LYS A 65 -17.70 -3.15 -7.53
CA LYS A 65 -18.52 -2.52 -6.49
C LYS A 65 -18.53 -3.44 -5.26
N THR A 66 -17.75 -3.10 -4.24
CA THR A 66 -17.94 -3.64 -2.89
C THR A 66 -19.22 -3.03 -2.30
N ALA A 67 -20.14 -3.89 -1.87
CA ALA A 67 -21.42 -3.54 -1.27
C ALA A 67 -21.28 -2.78 0.06
#